data_AF-D3DZU5-F1
#
_entry.id   AF-D3DZU5-F1
#
_cell.length_a   1.000
_cell.length_b   1.000
_cell.length_c   1.000
_cell.angle_alpha   90.00
_cell.angle_beta   90.00
_cell.angle_gamma   90.00
#
_symmetry.space_group_name_H-M   'P 1'
#
loop_
_entity.id
_entity.type
_entity.pdbx_description
1 polymer ?
#
loop_
_entity_poly.entity_id
_entity_poly.type
_entity_poly.pdbx_seq_one_letter_code
_entity_poly.pdbx_strand_id
1 'polypeptide(L)'
;MDNINKTKTSLAKFEEFFSTVYKDEVMEVLEKYPEERTLVVDYENLEMFDPDLADLLIEKPDEVIAASQKAIKNIDPLMKDPKLDIKFKNVSNCIDFVNADSKYIGKLISFEAKVMEAKEPKPILDIAVYECRGCMSLREIPQTINSSLEPSLCPECGGRSFRLLQDESEFLESQLLIVSSDDTSKSLKVLLLRDECSFDLYSMGQEVRITGILKSFSSNYGYEYFLECNLIEILNDSEDSEYDEYGNRNSPEYRTWQKVVIDSDRVCQCCGGSKHLEAHHIFSYQNNPSYRVNLENGIALCKWCHSKYHSYYGKDASPKSLIRFLKRFGRYDG
;
A
#
# COMPACT_ATOMS: atom_id res chain seq x y z
N MET A 1 -8.43 -27.21 26.08
CA MET A 1 -8.37 -26.10 27.05
C MET A 1 -7.20 -25.16 26.77
N ASP A 2 -6.11 -25.63 26.15
CA ASP A 2 -4.92 -24.79 25.89
C ASP A 2 -5.09 -23.73 24.79
N ASN A 3 -5.85 -24.01 23.71
CA ASN A 3 -6.04 -23.03 22.63
C ASN A 3 -6.79 -21.78 23.09
N ILE A 4 -7.89 -21.92 23.85
CA ILE A 4 -8.70 -20.77 24.34
C ILE A 4 -7.88 -19.87 25.27
N ASN A 5 -6.99 -20.45 26.08
CA ASN A 5 -6.10 -19.68 26.93
C ASN A 5 -5.07 -18.92 26.09
N LYS A 6 -4.48 -19.56 25.06
CA LYS A 6 -3.53 -18.90 24.16
C LYS A 6 -4.16 -17.74 23.38
N THR A 7 -5.40 -17.87 22.89
CA THR A 7 -6.09 -16.77 22.17
C THR A 7 -6.47 -15.59 23.07
N LYS A 8 -6.79 -15.86 24.34
CA LYS A 8 -7.00 -14.79 25.33
C LYS A 8 -5.70 -14.08 25.68
N THR A 9 -4.59 -14.84 25.75
CA THR A 9 -3.27 -14.27 25.98
C THR A 9 -2.80 -13.42 24.79
N SER A 10 -3.02 -13.85 23.55
CA SER A 10 -2.61 -13.06 22.37
C SER A 10 -3.36 -11.73 22.25
N LEU A 11 -4.66 -11.71 22.56
CA LEU A 11 -5.44 -10.47 22.57
C LEU A 11 -4.88 -9.44 23.58
N ALA A 12 -4.65 -9.85 24.83
CA ALA A 12 -4.11 -8.94 25.85
C ALA A 12 -2.71 -8.43 25.49
N LYS A 13 -1.86 -9.30 24.91
CA LYS A 13 -0.53 -8.90 24.42
C LYS A 13 -0.62 -7.89 23.27
N PHE A 14 -1.56 -8.04 22.34
CA PHE A 14 -1.77 -7.05 21.29
C PHE A 14 -2.33 -5.73 21.81
N GLU A 15 -3.22 -5.75 22.81
CA GLU A 15 -3.70 -4.52 23.46
C GLU A 15 -2.54 -3.73 24.06
N GLU A 16 -1.62 -4.41 24.74
CA GLU A 16 -0.40 -3.81 25.29
C GLU A 16 0.53 -3.32 24.18
N PHE A 17 0.80 -4.14 23.16
CA PHE A 17 1.66 -3.82 22.03
C PHE A 17 1.20 -2.57 21.28
N PHE A 18 -0.08 -2.50 20.93
CA PHE A 18 -0.66 -1.34 20.25
C PHE A 18 -0.79 -0.12 21.15
N SER A 19 -0.90 -0.28 22.47
CA SER A 19 -0.95 0.86 23.40
C SER A 19 0.43 1.44 23.73
N THR A 20 1.51 0.70 23.46
CA THR A 20 2.88 1.05 23.87
C THR A 20 3.81 1.27 22.68
N VAL A 21 3.95 0.29 21.79
CA VAL A 21 4.90 0.31 20.69
C VAL A 21 4.34 1.02 19.46
N TYR A 22 3.08 0.75 19.11
CA TYR A 22 2.41 1.25 17.88
C TYR A 22 1.32 2.29 18.17
N LYS A 23 1.43 2.99 19.30
CA LYS A 23 0.36 3.86 19.78
C LYS A 23 0.04 5.00 18.81
N ASP A 24 1.08 5.63 18.26
CA ASP A 24 0.93 6.81 17.42
C ASP A 24 0.36 6.42 16.04
N GLU A 25 0.83 5.32 15.46
CA GLU A 25 0.34 4.77 14.19
C GLU A 25 -1.11 4.31 14.30
N VAL A 26 -1.48 3.67 15.42
CA VAL A 26 -2.88 3.28 15.68
C VAL A 26 -3.76 4.52 15.78
N MET A 27 -3.34 5.57 16.50
CA MET A 27 -4.11 6.81 16.59
C MET A 27 -4.28 7.48 15.21
N GLU A 28 -3.23 7.53 14.41
CA GLU A 28 -3.28 8.12 13.06
C GLU A 28 -4.29 7.40 12.15
N VAL A 29 -4.25 6.06 12.10
CA VAL A 29 -5.18 5.27 11.28
C VAL A 29 -6.62 5.42 11.80
N LEU A 30 -6.84 5.48 13.12
CA LEU A 30 -8.18 5.67 13.70
C LEU A 30 -8.76 7.07 13.42
N GLU A 31 -7.92 8.10 13.36
CA GLU A 31 -8.35 9.45 13.01
C GLU A 31 -8.78 9.56 11.54
N LYS A 32 -8.06 8.90 10.65
CA LYS A 32 -8.33 8.86 9.20
C LYS A 32 -9.31 7.77 8.77
N TYR A 33 -9.87 7.01 9.71
CA TYR A 33 -10.90 6.03 9.40
C TYR A 33 -12.24 6.73 9.11
N PRO A 34 -12.94 6.39 8.01
CA PRO A 34 -12.82 5.17 7.20
C PRO A 34 -12.02 5.30 5.88
N GLU A 35 -11.36 6.44 5.62
CA GLU A 35 -10.54 6.66 4.42
C GLU A 35 -9.29 5.78 4.41
N GLU A 36 -8.57 5.70 5.53
CA GLU A 36 -7.49 4.73 5.74
C GLU A 36 -7.98 3.56 6.62
N ARG A 37 -7.70 2.33 6.19
CA ARG A 37 -8.17 1.10 6.86
C ARG A 37 -7.07 0.10 7.17
N THR A 38 -5.84 0.39 6.74
CA THR A 38 -4.72 -0.53 6.87
C THR A 38 -3.76 -0.02 7.96
N LEU A 39 -3.41 -0.88 8.92
CA LEU A 39 -2.28 -0.68 9.82
C LEU A 39 -1.16 -1.66 9.46
N VAL A 40 0.00 -1.13 9.09
CA VAL A 40 1.18 -1.95 8.79
C VAL A 40 2.04 -2.08 10.05
N VAL A 41 2.27 -3.32 10.47
CA VAL A 41 3.08 -3.70 11.62
C VAL A 41 4.37 -4.35 11.12
N ASP A 42 5.51 -3.84 11.57
CA ASP A 42 6.80 -4.50 11.41
C ASP A 42 6.87 -5.74 12.31
N TYR A 43 7.08 -6.90 11.69
CA TYR A 43 7.23 -8.16 12.40
C TYR A 43 8.42 -8.15 13.36
N GLU A 44 9.52 -7.46 13.03
CA GLU A 44 10.69 -7.37 13.90
C GLU A 44 10.35 -6.67 15.23
N ASN A 45 9.49 -5.63 15.17
CA ASN A 45 9.01 -4.96 16.39
C ASN A 45 8.13 -5.89 17.24
N LEU A 46 7.30 -6.72 16.60
CA LEU A 46 6.49 -7.72 17.30
C LEU A 46 7.38 -8.80 17.95
N GLU A 47 8.40 -9.27 17.24
CA GLU A 47 9.36 -10.25 17.73
C GLU A 47 10.20 -9.71 18.89
N MET A 48 10.65 -8.46 18.82
CA MET A 48 11.34 -7.78 19.93
C MET A 48 10.45 -7.59 21.16
N PHE A 49 9.16 -7.34 20.95
CA PHE A 49 8.20 -7.18 22.04
C PHE A 49 7.86 -8.51 22.71
N ASP A 50 7.52 -9.53 21.91
CA ASP A 50 7.12 -10.84 22.39
C ASP A 50 7.40 -11.94 21.35
N PRO A 51 8.54 -12.66 21.48
CA PRO A 51 8.93 -13.70 20.52
C PRO A 51 7.90 -14.83 20.39
N ASP A 52 7.25 -15.22 21.50
CA ASP A 52 6.24 -16.29 21.49
C ASP A 52 5.00 -15.88 20.67
N LEU A 53 4.61 -14.60 20.72
CA LEU A 53 3.51 -14.06 19.92
C LEU A 53 3.88 -13.98 18.44
N ALA A 54 5.12 -13.59 18.14
CA ALA A 54 5.64 -13.52 16.78
C ALA A 54 5.71 -14.91 16.12
N ASP A 55 6.22 -15.92 16.83
CA ASP A 55 6.19 -17.33 16.39
C ASP A 55 4.76 -17.83 16.19
N LEU A 56 3.85 -17.46 17.10
CA LEU A 56 2.44 -17.84 16.98
C LEU A 56 1.77 -17.21 15.75
N LEU A 57 2.14 -15.99 15.37
CA LEU A 57 1.65 -15.33 14.16
C LEU A 57 2.03 -16.13 12.90
N ILE A 58 3.25 -16.68 12.84
CA ILE A 58 3.68 -17.52 11.73
C ILE A 58 2.90 -18.84 11.68
N GLU A 59 2.73 -19.50 12.84
CA GLU A 59 2.10 -20.82 12.90
C GLU A 59 0.58 -20.80 12.79
N LYS A 60 -0.07 -19.72 13.25
CA LYS A 60 -1.54 -19.58 13.29
C LYS A 60 -2.01 -18.16 12.91
N PRO A 61 -1.70 -17.68 11.71
CA PRO A 61 -1.98 -16.31 11.29
C PRO A 61 -3.46 -15.94 11.39
N ASP A 62 -4.38 -16.79 10.91
CA ASP A 62 -5.82 -16.48 10.95
C ASP A 62 -6.32 -16.17 12.39
N GLU A 63 -5.88 -16.94 13.39
CA GLU A 63 -6.27 -16.73 14.80
C GLU A 63 -5.62 -15.47 15.39
N VAL A 64 -4.36 -15.21 15.05
CA VAL A 64 -3.54 -14.13 15.63
C VAL A 64 -3.90 -12.78 15.02
N ILE A 65 -4.12 -12.71 13.71
CA ILE A 65 -4.60 -11.51 13.00
C ILE A 65 -5.99 -11.12 13.49
N ALA A 66 -6.90 -12.09 13.68
CA ALA A 66 -8.22 -11.80 14.25
C ALA A 66 -8.11 -11.26 15.69
N ALA A 67 -7.16 -11.75 16.48
CA ALA A 67 -6.90 -11.24 17.82
C ALA A 67 -6.33 -9.80 17.80
N SER A 68 -5.44 -9.48 16.85
CA SER A 68 -4.88 -8.12 16.71
C SER A 68 -5.95 -7.10 16.28
N GLN A 69 -6.80 -7.46 15.32
CA GLN A 69 -7.95 -6.63 14.92
C GLN A 69 -8.89 -6.35 16.10
N LYS A 70 -9.15 -7.37 16.92
CA LYS A 70 -9.99 -7.23 18.12
C LYS A 70 -9.33 -6.38 19.20
N ALA A 71 -8.01 -6.45 19.36
CA ALA A 71 -7.28 -5.62 20.30
C ALA A 71 -7.42 -4.14 19.97
N ILE A 72 -7.32 -3.75 18.70
CA ILE A 72 -7.53 -2.34 18.29
C ILE A 72 -8.95 -1.87 18.62
N LYS A 73 -9.97 -2.70 18.36
CA LYS A 73 -11.36 -2.39 18.73
C LYS A 73 -11.54 -2.13 20.24
N ASN A 74 -10.79 -2.84 21.08
CA ASN A 74 -10.88 -2.71 22.54
C ASN A 74 -10.18 -1.45 23.07
N ILE A 75 -9.09 -1.02 22.42
CA ILE A 75 -8.32 0.17 22.84
C ILE A 75 -8.78 1.45 22.13
N ASP A 76 -9.66 1.35 21.12
CA ASP A 76 -10.21 2.49 20.38
C ASP A 76 -10.92 3.48 21.33
N PRO A 77 -10.36 4.68 21.56
CA PRO A 77 -10.97 5.68 22.43
C PRO A 77 -12.23 6.30 21.83
N LEU A 78 -12.43 6.19 20.51
CA LEU A 78 -13.54 6.80 19.78
C LEU A 78 -14.78 5.90 19.71
N MET A 79 -14.66 4.62 20.11
CA MET A 79 -15.74 3.60 20.06
C MET A 79 -16.43 3.51 18.69
N LYS A 80 -15.67 3.67 17.60
CA LYS A 80 -16.20 3.64 16.21
C LYS A 80 -16.39 2.21 15.68
N ASP A 81 -15.97 1.19 16.43
CA ASP A 81 -15.87 -0.22 16.01
C ASP A 81 -15.20 -0.39 14.64
N PRO A 82 -13.96 0.12 14.48
CA PRO A 82 -13.30 0.16 13.19
C PRO A 82 -12.99 -1.25 12.68
N LYS A 83 -13.30 -1.51 11.41
CA LYS A 83 -12.86 -2.71 10.68
C LYS A 83 -11.52 -2.38 9.99
N LEU A 84 -10.40 -2.51 10.70
CA LEU A 84 -9.06 -2.32 10.15
C LEU A 84 -8.42 -3.63 9.69
N ASP A 85 -7.64 -3.56 8.62
CA ASP A 85 -6.78 -4.63 8.14
C ASP A 85 -5.38 -4.47 8.76
N ILE A 86 -4.90 -5.54 9.40
CA ILE A 86 -3.57 -5.56 10.02
C ILE A 86 -2.63 -6.31 9.10
N LYS A 87 -1.62 -5.60 8.60
CA LYS A 87 -0.64 -6.12 7.65
C LYS A 87 0.72 -6.24 8.31
N PHE A 88 1.49 -7.25 7.94
CA PHE A 88 2.79 -7.54 8.53
C PHE A 88 3.88 -7.45 7.46
N LYS A 89 4.84 -6.56 7.69
CA LYS A 89 6.07 -6.45 6.87
C LYS A 89 7.25 -7.09 7.58
N ASN A 90 8.34 -7.33 6.85
CA ASN A 90 9.59 -7.90 7.37
C ASN A 90 9.41 -9.23 8.14
N VAL A 91 8.47 -10.07 7.71
CA VAL A 91 8.21 -11.37 8.35
C VAL A 91 9.44 -12.28 8.22
N SER A 92 9.95 -12.77 9.35
CA SER A 92 11.19 -13.55 9.40
C SER A 92 11.11 -14.91 8.69
N ASN A 93 9.90 -15.48 8.54
CA ASN A 93 9.63 -16.69 7.77
C ASN A 93 9.65 -16.43 6.25
N CYS A 94 10.77 -15.86 5.78
CA CYS A 94 11.07 -15.62 4.39
C CYS A 94 11.62 -16.90 3.75
N ILE A 95 10.84 -17.50 2.86
CA ILE A 95 11.17 -18.77 2.21
C ILE A 95 11.51 -18.54 0.74
N ASP A 96 12.27 -19.47 0.16
CA ASP A 96 12.38 -19.55 -1.29
C ASP A 96 11.01 -19.93 -1.89
N PHE A 97 10.55 -19.17 -2.91
CA PHE A 97 9.31 -19.39 -3.63
C PHE A 97 9.13 -20.86 -4.10
N VAL A 98 10.23 -21.50 -4.51
CA VAL A 98 10.22 -22.90 -4.96
C VAL A 98 9.71 -23.83 -3.84
N ASN A 99 10.04 -23.49 -2.59
CA ASN A 99 9.73 -24.26 -1.39
C ASN A 99 8.34 -23.97 -0.78
N ALA A 100 7.50 -23.13 -1.41
CA ALA A 100 6.11 -22.94 -1.00
C ALA A 100 5.27 -24.20 -1.29
N ASP A 101 5.31 -25.17 -0.38
CA ASP A 101 4.71 -26.51 -0.51
C ASP A 101 3.87 -26.88 0.73
N SER A 102 3.54 -28.16 0.90
CA SER A 102 2.56 -28.62 1.89
C SER A 102 2.93 -28.33 3.35
N LYS A 103 4.23 -28.18 3.71
CA LYS A 103 4.64 -27.86 5.09
C LYS A 103 4.28 -26.44 5.52
N TYR A 104 3.98 -25.55 4.56
CA TYR A 104 3.61 -24.17 4.83
C TYR A 104 2.11 -23.90 4.74
N ILE A 105 1.28 -24.91 4.44
CA ILE A 105 -0.18 -24.72 4.43
C ILE A 105 -0.65 -24.20 5.80
N GLY A 106 -1.41 -23.12 5.78
CA GLY A 106 -1.95 -22.45 6.96
C GLY A 106 -0.96 -21.56 7.70
N LYS A 107 0.29 -21.45 7.24
CA LYS A 107 1.32 -20.61 7.86
C LYS A 107 1.45 -19.27 7.14
N LEU A 108 1.90 -18.26 7.88
CA LEU A 108 2.32 -16.98 7.31
C LEU A 108 3.72 -17.15 6.71
N ILE A 109 3.85 -16.92 5.42
CA ILE A 109 5.12 -16.98 4.70
C ILE A 109 5.37 -15.66 3.99
N SER A 110 6.65 -15.32 3.83
CA SER A 110 7.09 -14.24 2.95
C SER A 110 8.00 -14.83 1.86
N PHE A 111 7.94 -14.33 0.64
CA PHE A 111 8.85 -14.71 -0.44
C PHE A 111 8.92 -13.62 -1.51
N GLU A 112 9.99 -13.64 -2.29
CA GLU A 112 10.16 -12.77 -3.46
C GLU A 112 9.75 -13.51 -4.73
N ALA A 113 9.06 -12.82 -5.64
CA ALA A 113 8.60 -13.36 -6.90
C ALA A 113 8.44 -12.26 -7.96
N LYS A 114 8.25 -12.68 -9.21
CA LYS A 114 7.92 -11.82 -10.35
C LYS A 114 6.45 -11.98 -10.73
N VAL A 115 5.80 -10.85 -10.99
CA VAL A 115 4.43 -10.82 -11.51
C VAL A 115 4.43 -11.33 -12.95
N MET A 116 3.70 -12.41 -13.21
CA MET A 116 3.52 -12.98 -14.57
C MET A 116 2.24 -12.47 -15.22
N GLU A 117 1.18 -12.34 -14.43
CA GLU A 117 -0.14 -11.87 -14.87
C GLU A 117 -0.83 -11.17 -13.71
N ALA A 118 -1.44 -10.01 -13.99
CA ALA A 118 -2.33 -9.32 -13.08
C ALA A 118 -3.74 -9.30 -13.69
N LYS A 119 -4.72 -9.91 -13.01
CA LYS A 119 -6.12 -9.84 -13.45
C LYS A 119 -6.74 -8.53 -12.99
N GLU A 120 -7.79 -8.10 -13.68
CA GLU A 120 -8.57 -6.94 -13.24
C GLU A 120 -9.21 -7.20 -11.86
N PRO A 121 -9.21 -6.20 -10.95
CA PRO A 121 -9.97 -6.24 -9.72
C PRO A 121 -11.45 -6.53 -9.96
N LYS A 122 -12.04 -7.33 -9.08
CA LYS A 122 -13.46 -7.70 -9.13
C LYS A 122 -14.03 -7.88 -7.71
N PRO A 123 -15.32 -7.62 -7.52
CA PRO A 123 -15.98 -7.86 -6.24
C PRO A 123 -16.19 -9.37 -6.00
N ILE A 124 -15.98 -9.80 -4.76
CA ILE A 124 -16.39 -11.11 -4.23
C ILE A 124 -17.36 -10.91 -3.07
N LEU A 125 -18.21 -11.90 -2.83
CA LEU A 125 -19.18 -11.88 -1.72
C LEU A 125 -18.43 -12.17 -0.41
N ASP A 126 -18.45 -11.24 0.55
CA ASP A 126 -17.80 -11.36 1.86
C ASP A 126 -18.80 -11.86 2.91
N ILE A 127 -19.95 -11.18 3.00
CA ILE A 127 -21.05 -11.56 3.87
C ILE A 127 -22.30 -11.71 3.01
N ALA A 128 -22.79 -12.94 2.89
CA ALA A 128 -24.00 -13.24 2.14
C ALA A 128 -25.22 -13.14 3.05
N VAL A 129 -26.21 -12.30 2.68
CA VAL A 129 -27.49 -12.23 3.39
C VAL A 129 -28.50 -13.13 2.69
N TYR A 130 -28.98 -14.15 3.42
CA TYR A 130 -29.98 -15.09 2.95
C TYR A 130 -31.33 -14.88 3.63
N GLU A 131 -32.38 -14.75 2.84
CA GLU A 131 -33.77 -14.77 3.30
C GLU A 131 -34.33 -16.20 3.26
N CYS A 132 -34.88 -16.68 4.37
CA CYS A 132 -35.60 -17.94 4.39
C CYS A 132 -36.95 -17.81 3.68
N ARG A 133 -37.21 -18.62 2.64
CA ARG A 133 -38.50 -18.58 1.92
C ARG A 133 -39.69 -19.08 2.74
N GLY A 134 -39.45 -19.75 3.86
CA GLY A 134 -40.50 -20.28 4.73
C GLY A 134 -41.01 -19.29 5.77
N CYS A 135 -40.12 -18.53 6.41
CA CYS A 135 -40.48 -17.62 7.51
C CYS A 135 -39.96 -16.19 7.33
N MET A 136 -39.31 -15.87 6.21
CA MET A 136 -38.73 -14.56 5.89
C MET A 136 -37.62 -14.11 6.85
N SER A 137 -37.10 -14.99 7.72
CA SER A 137 -35.95 -14.67 8.57
C SER A 137 -34.70 -14.42 7.73
N LEU A 138 -33.96 -13.36 8.05
CA LEU A 138 -32.67 -13.04 7.44
C LEU A 138 -31.51 -13.76 8.16
N ARG A 139 -30.46 -14.08 7.41
CA ARG A 139 -29.25 -14.75 7.91
C ARG A 139 -28.03 -14.21 7.19
N GLU A 140 -27.12 -13.63 7.95
CA GLU A 140 -25.77 -13.28 7.50
C GLU A 140 -24.85 -14.50 7.60
N ILE A 141 -24.25 -14.89 6.48
CA ILE A 141 -23.29 -15.99 6.41
C ILE A 141 -21.96 -15.45 5.85
N PRO A 142 -20.90 -15.37 6.66
CA PRO A 142 -19.56 -15.10 6.18
C PRO A 142 -19.17 -16.13 5.13
N GLN A 143 -18.74 -15.67 3.97
CA GLN A 143 -18.31 -16.51 2.88
C GLN A 143 -16.82 -16.81 3.01
N THR A 144 -16.38 -17.89 2.38
CA THR A 144 -14.95 -18.15 2.20
C THR A 144 -14.60 -17.97 0.74
N ILE A 145 -13.40 -17.49 0.49
CA ILE A 145 -12.86 -17.25 -0.86
C ILE A 145 -13.03 -18.45 -1.80
N ASN A 146 -12.94 -19.67 -1.26
CA ASN A 146 -12.94 -20.91 -2.04
C ASN A 146 -14.32 -21.58 -2.16
N SER A 147 -15.33 -21.13 -1.40
CA SER A 147 -16.65 -21.77 -1.44
C SER A 147 -17.75 -20.80 -1.04
N SER A 148 -18.78 -20.75 -1.87
CA SER A 148 -20.03 -20.11 -1.45
C SER A 148 -20.75 -21.00 -0.45
N LEU A 149 -21.02 -20.46 0.73
CA LEU A 149 -21.69 -21.14 1.82
C LEU A 149 -23.15 -20.70 1.85
N GLU A 150 -24.05 -21.63 1.56
CA GLU A 150 -25.50 -21.45 1.72
C GLU A 150 -25.99 -22.13 3.01
N PRO A 151 -26.89 -21.52 3.80
CA PRO A 151 -27.50 -22.17 4.95
C PRO A 151 -28.19 -23.48 4.57
N SER A 152 -27.90 -24.55 5.29
CA SER A 152 -28.53 -25.86 5.06
C SER A 152 -29.92 -25.99 5.70
N LEU A 153 -30.17 -25.22 6.78
CA LEU A 153 -31.40 -25.28 7.56
C LEU A 153 -31.67 -23.93 8.25
N CYS A 154 -32.92 -23.48 8.23
CA CYS A 154 -33.38 -22.30 8.94
C CYS A 154 -33.61 -22.66 10.40
N PRO A 155 -32.94 -22.01 11.37
CA PRO A 155 -33.13 -22.32 12.79
C PRO A 155 -34.49 -21.91 13.33
N GLU A 156 -35.15 -20.93 12.69
CA GLU A 156 -36.44 -20.40 13.14
C GLU A 156 -37.61 -21.33 12.77
N CYS A 157 -37.63 -21.84 11.53
CA CYS A 157 -38.77 -22.60 11.02
C CYS A 157 -38.42 -23.99 10.47
N GLY A 158 -37.13 -24.37 10.46
CA GLY A 158 -36.67 -25.65 9.89
C GLY A 158 -36.72 -25.72 8.36
N GLY A 159 -37.03 -24.61 7.67
CA GLY A 159 -37.01 -24.53 6.21
C GLY A 159 -35.61 -24.75 5.63
N ARG A 160 -35.53 -25.26 4.40
CA ARG A 160 -34.25 -25.52 3.67
C ARG A 160 -34.11 -24.75 2.37
N SER A 161 -34.98 -23.78 2.14
CA SER A 161 -34.98 -22.97 0.92
C SER A 161 -34.69 -21.53 1.27
N PHE A 162 -33.64 -21.01 0.65
CA PHE A 162 -33.15 -19.65 0.87
C PHE A 162 -33.13 -18.87 -0.43
N ARG A 163 -33.05 -17.55 -0.30
CA ARG A 163 -32.84 -16.61 -1.39
C ARG A 163 -31.71 -15.68 -0.96
N LEU A 164 -30.66 -15.58 -1.78
CA LEU A 164 -29.63 -14.56 -1.59
C LEU A 164 -30.22 -13.17 -1.86
N LEU A 165 -30.05 -12.27 -0.91
CA LEU A 165 -30.37 -10.84 -1.03
C LEU A 165 -29.07 -10.11 -1.35
N GLN A 166 -28.81 -9.91 -2.65
CA GLN A 166 -27.57 -9.30 -3.12
C GLN A 166 -27.40 -7.87 -2.59
N ASP A 167 -28.48 -7.07 -2.58
CA ASP A 167 -28.46 -5.67 -2.17
C ASP A 167 -28.18 -5.48 -0.66
N GLU A 168 -28.43 -6.51 0.15
CA GLU A 168 -28.15 -6.49 1.60
C GLU A 168 -26.82 -7.19 1.94
N SER A 169 -26.16 -7.81 0.95
CA SER A 169 -24.91 -8.53 1.17
C SER A 169 -23.69 -7.59 1.13
N GLU A 170 -22.65 -7.91 1.89
CA GLU A 170 -21.38 -7.18 1.85
C GLU A 170 -20.44 -7.78 0.79
N PHE A 171 -19.83 -6.91 -0.01
CA PHE A 171 -18.86 -7.27 -1.04
C PHE A 171 -17.47 -6.76 -0.69
N LEU A 172 -16.47 -7.48 -1.18
CA LEU A 172 -15.06 -7.21 -1.00
C LEU A 172 -14.37 -7.08 -2.35
N GLU A 173 -13.53 -6.05 -2.53
CA GLU A 173 -12.66 -5.97 -3.69
C GLU A 173 -11.60 -7.08 -3.62
N SER A 174 -11.39 -7.77 -4.75
CA SER A 174 -10.40 -8.84 -4.85
C SER A 174 -9.67 -8.79 -6.18
N GLN A 175 -8.40 -9.14 -6.18
CA GLN A 175 -7.60 -9.22 -7.39
C GLN A 175 -6.74 -10.48 -7.38
N LEU A 176 -6.66 -11.16 -8.52
CA LEU A 176 -5.80 -12.35 -8.66
C LEU A 176 -4.54 -12.00 -9.44
N LEU A 177 -3.39 -12.17 -8.79
CA LEU A 177 -2.09 -12.18 -9.45
C LEU A 177 -1.62 -13.62 -9.68
N ILE A 178 -0.86 -13.82 -10.75
CA ILE A 178 -0.08 -15.03 -10.98
C ILE A 178 1.38 -14.63 -10.91
N VAL A 179 2.13 -15.26 -10.02
CA VAL A 179 3.54 -14.96 -9.79
C VAL A 179 4.41 -16.20 -9.99
N SER A 180 5.68 -15.98 -10.32
CA SER A 180 6.70 -17.02 -10.53
C SER A 180 8.06 -16.51 -10.09
N SER A 181 9.05 -17.39 -9.95
CA SER A 181 10.47 -17.01 -9.85
C SER A 181 11.20 -17.45 -11.13
N ASP A 182 12.34 -16.81 -11.45
CA ASP A 182 13.16 -17.15 -12.62
C ASP A 182 13.73 -18.59 -12.55
N ASP A 183 13.92 -19.09 -11.33
CA ASP A 183 14.52 -20.40 -11.06
C ASP A 183 13.54 -21.57 -11.23
N THR A 184 12.29 -21.31 -11.65
CA THR A 184 11.26 -22.35 -11.73
C THR A 184 10.19 -22.08 -12.78
N SER A 185 9.56 -23.15 -13.27
CA SER A 185 8.33 -23.09 -14.06
C SER A 185 7.06 -23.11 -13.20
N LYS A 186 7.21 -23.26 -11.88
CA LYS A 186 6.11 -23.23 -10.92
C LYS A 186 5.53 -21.81 -10.88
N SER A 187 4.21 -21.70 -11.03
CA SER A 187 3.49 -20.45 -10.76
C SER A 187 2.61 -20.62 -9.53
N LEU A 188 2.36 -19.52 -8.83
CA LEU A 188 1.46 -19.46 -7.69
C LEU A 188 0.41 -18.39 -7.90
N LYS A 189 -0.84 -18.74 -7.59
CA LYS A 189 -1.97 -17.81 -7.55
C LYS A 189 -1.90 -17.02 -6.25
N VAL A 190 -1.87 -15.70 -6.32
CA VAL A 190 -1.87 -14.79 -5.16
C VAL A 190 -3.15 -13.98 -5.21
N LEU A 191 -3.96 -14.10 -4.15
CA LEU A 191 -5.20 -13.35 -4.01
C LEU A 191 -4.95 -12.12 -3.15
N LEU A 192 -5.15 -10.95 -3.75
CA LEU A 192 -5.16 -9.66 -3.08
C LEU A 192 -6.59 -9.30 -2.69
N LEU A 193 -6.75 -8.61 -1.57
CA LEU A 193 -8.04 -8.18 -1.03
C LEU A 193 -7.97 -6.70 -0.63
N ARG A 194 -9.10 -6.00 -0.73
CA ARG A 194 -9.26 -4.59 -0.29
C ARG A 194 -8.16 -3.69 -0.89
N ASP A 195 -7.46 -2.96 -0.04
CA ASP A 195 -6.47 -1.94 -0.37
C ASP A 195 -5.26 -2.48 -1.15
N GLU A 196 -5.02 -3.80 -1.12
CA GLU A 196 -3.95 -4.40 -1.93
C GLU A 196 -4.34 -4.52 -3.42
N CYS A 197 -5.62 -4.36 -3.77
CA CYS A 197 -6.06 -4.44 -5.16
C CYS A 197 -5.78 -3.14 -5.91
N SER A 198 -5.31 -3.23 -7.16
CA SER A 198 -5.11 -2.07 -8.03
C SER A 198 -5.23 -2.44 -9.51
N PHE A 199 -5.71 -1.50 -10.33
CA PHE A 199 -5.79 -1.66 -11.78
C PHE A 199 -4.44 -1.50 -12.49
N ASP A 200 -3.51 -0.73 -11.92
CA ASP A 200 -2.33 -0.23 -12.62
C ASP A 200 -1.01 -0.41 -11.86
N LEU A 201 -1.05 -0.68 -10.55
CA LEU A 201 0.18 -0.87 -9.75
C LEU A 201 0.95 -2.13 -10.16
N TYR A 202 0.25 -3.22 -10.51
CA TYR A 202 0.85 -4.51 -10.80
C TYR A 202 0.97 -4.79 -12.29
N SER A 203 2.19 -4.95 -12.76
CA SER A 203 2.58 -5.13 -14.16
C SER A 203 3.49 -6.34 -14.32
N MET A 204 3.41 -6.98 -15.49
CA MET A 204 4.25 -8.14 -15.82
C MET A 204 5.75 -7.81 -15.68
N GLY A 205 6.48 -8.71 -15.03
CA GLY A 205 7.92 -8.62 -14.81
C GLY A 205 8.35 -7.86 -13.56
N GLN A 206 7.42 -7.19 -12.86
CA GLN A 206 7.75 -6.53 -11.59
C GLN A 206 8.17 -7.55 -10.53
N GLU A 207 9.25 -7.23 -9.83
CA GLU A 207 9.71 -7.98 -8.67
C GLU A 207 8.98 -7.47 -7.43
N VAL A 208 8.39 -8.41 -6.69
CA VAL A 208 7.55 -8.15 -5.52
C VAL A 208 7.93 -9.09 -4.39
N ARG A 209 7.85 -8.60 -3.15
CA ARG A 209 7.85 -9.39 -1.93
C ARG A 209 6.42 -9.53 -1.46
N ILE A 210 5.99 -10.75 -1.22
CA ILE A 210 4.62 -11.04 -0.85
C ILE A 210 4.63 -11.77 0.47
N THR A 211 3.94 -11.20 1.45
CA THR A 211 3.64 -11.84 2.73
C THR A 211 2.18 -12.29 2.71
N GLY A 212 1.92 -13.54 3.07
CA GLY A 212 0.56 -14.08 3.05
C GLY A 212 0.45 -15.48 3.63
N ILE A 213 -0.78 -15.98 3.69
CA ILE A 213 -1.12 -17.29 4.22
C ILE A 213 -1.23 -18.27 3.06
N LEU A 214 -0.38 -19.31 3.06
CA LEU A 214 -0.46 -20.34 2.02
C LEU A 214 -1.67 -21.24 2.29
N LYS A 215 -2.62 -21.26 1.36
CA LYS A 215 -3.84 -22.06 1.44
C LYS A 215 -3.90 -23.06 0.29
N SER A 216 -4.75 -24.06 0.42
CA SER A 216 -5.02 -25.03 -0.65
C SER A 216 -6.51 -25.13 -0.93
N PHE A 217 -6.85 -25.43 -2.17
CA PHE A 217 -8.23 -25.69 -2.58
C PHE A 217 -8.28 -26.96 -3.45
N SER A 218 -9.43 -27.63 -3.43
CA SER A 218 -9.66 -28.78 -4.29
C SER A 218 -10.08 -28.30 -5.67
N SER A 219 -9.35 -28.75 -6.69
CA SER A 219 -9.68 -28.61 -8.11
C SER A 219 -10.00 -29.97 -8.73
N ASN A 220 -10.45 -29.97 -9.98
CA ASN A 220 -10.72 -31.20 -10.73
C ASN A 220 -9.47 -32.08 -10.94
N TYR A 221 -8.27 -31.52 -10.76
CA TYR A 221 -6.99 -32.19 -11.00
C TYR A 221 -6.23 -32.52 -9.71
N GLY A 222 -6.83 -32.28 -8.54
CA GLY A 222 -6.21 -32.52 -7.23
C GLY A 222 -6.31 -31.30 -6.32
N TYR A 223 -5.35 -31.15 -5.40
CA TYR A 223 -5.24 -29.95 -4.58
C TYR A 223 -4.25 -28.98 -5.22
N GLU A 224 -4.66 -27.72 -5.33
CA GLU A 224 -3.83 -26.62 -5.81
C GLU A 224 -3.53 -25.65 -4.66
N TYR A 225 -2.33 -25.07 -4.67
CA TYR A 225 -1.94 -24.03 -3.72
C TYR A 225 -2.32 -22.64 -4.25
N PHE A 226 -2.65 -21.75 -3.33
CA PHE A 226 -2.76 -20.32 -3.57
C PHE A 226 -2.34 -19.58 -2.31
N LEU A 227 -1.87 -18.35 -2.46
CA LEU A 227 -1.54 -17.48 -1.35
C LEU A 227 -2.68 -16.48 -1.14
N GLU A 228 -3.20 -16.40 0.08
CA GLU A 228 -4.02 -15.26 0.50
C GLU A 228 -3.08 -14.17 0.98
N CYS A 229 -2.97 -13.09 0.22
CA CYS A 229 -2.02 -12.02 0.50
C CYS A 229 -2.45 -11.23 1.74
N ASN A 230 -1.48 -10.98 2.62
CA ASN A 230 -1.60 -10.04 3.71
C ASN A 230 -0.97 -8.69 3.35
N LEU A 231 0.22 -8.71 2.73
CA LEU A 231 0.93 -7.53 2.26
C LEU A 231 1.73 -7.86 1.00
N ILE A 232 1.71 -6.98 0.00
CA ILE A 232 2.60 -7.02 -1.16
C ILE A 232 3.43 -5.74 -1.25
N GLU A 233 4.74 -5.91 -1.45
CA GLU A 233 5.73 -4.83 -1.53
C GLU A 233 6.45 -4.95 -2.89
N ILE A 234 6.60 -3.86 -3.63
CA ILE A 234 7.34 -3.86 -4.90
C ILE A 234 8.83 -3.65 -4.60
N LEU A 235 9.69 -4.58 -5.02
CA LEU A 235 11.11 -4.62 -4.65
C LEU A 235 12.01 -3.74 -5.53
N ASN A 236 11.64 -3.56 -6.78
CA ASN A 236 12.44 -2.83 -7.77
C ASN A 236 11.97 -1.39 -8.03
N ASP A 237 11.33 -0.78 -7.04
CA ASP A 237 11.08 0.66 -7.03
C ASP A 237 12.23 1.45 -6.37
N SER A 238 13.44 0.88 -6.31
CA SER A 238 14.65 1.60 -5.92
C SER A 238 15.51 2.01 -7.11
N GLU A 239 14.93 2.77 -8.05
CA GLU A 239 15.52 4.03 -8.52
C GLU A 239 14.36 5.04 -8.71
N ASP A 240 14.20 5.96 -7.74
CA ASP A 240 13.40 7.20 -7.81
C ASP A 240 11.84 7.14 -7.81
N SER A 241 11.17 6.67 -6.74
CA SER A 241 9.69 6.88 -6.62
C SER A 241 9.10 7.23 -5.25
N GLU A 242 9.84 7.27 -4.14
CA GLU A 242 9.40 7.99 -2.93
C GLU A 242 9.89 9.44 -2.98
N TYR A 243 8.96 10.39 -3.21
CA TYR A 243 9.09 11.85 -3.45
C TYR A 243 9.16 12.36 -4.90
N ASP A 244 8.37 11.81 -5.84
CA ASP A 244 8.31 12.41 -7.18
C ASP A 244 6.93 12.65 -7.79
N GLU A 245 5.93 12.98 -6.98
CA GLU A 245 4.63 13.44 -7.51
C GLU A 245 4.42 14.96 -7.51
N TYR A 246 5.47 15.78 -7.46
CA TYR A 246 5.34 17.20 -7.84
C TYR A 246 6.60 17.72 -8.55
N GLY A 247 6.52 17.86 -9.87
CA GLY A 247 7.50 18.62 -10.67
C GLY A 247 8.83 17.91 -10.97
N ASN A 248 8.81 16.59 -11.13
CA ASN A 248 9.94 15.82 -11.68
C ASN A 248 10.39 16.43 -13.03
N ARG A 249 11.71 16.58 -13.25
CA ARG A 249 12.29 17.15 -14.48
C ARG A 249 11.84 16.46 -15.78
N ASN A 250 11.46 15.19 -15.69
CA ASN A 250 11.00 14.38 -16.81
C ASN A 250 9.48 14.48 -17.04
N SER A 251 8.75 15.12 -16.12
CA SER A 251 7.29 15.20 -16.17
C SER A 251 6.77 16.20 -17.22
N PRO A 252 5.57 15.98 -17.78
CA PRO A 252 4.90 16.93 -18.67
C PRO A 252 4.69 18.32 -18.03
N GLU A 253 4.38 18.36 -16.73
CA GLU A 253 4.15 19.58 -15.96
C GLU A 253 5.43 20.40 -15.83
N TYR A 254 6.58 19.76 -15.59
CA TYR A 254 7.86 20.44 -15.54
C TYR A 254 8.26 21.04 -16.90
N ARG A 255 8.04 20.30 -18.00
CA ARG A 255 8.24 20.83 -19.37
C ARG A 255 7.33 22.02 -19.65
N THR A 256 6.09 21.96 -19.17
CA THR A 256 5.13 23.06 -19.28
C THR A 256 5.58 24.27 -18.48
N TRP A 257 5.99 24.09 -17.23
CA TRP A 257 6.55 25.13 -16.38
C TRP A 257 7.76 25.82 -17.02
N GLN A 258 8.74 25.04 -17.53
CA GLN A 258 9.92 25.60 -18.21
C GLN A 258 9.51 26.49 -19.38
N LYS A 259 8.56 26.02 -20.19
CA LYS A 259 8.06 26.76 -21.34
C LYS A 259 7.37 28.06 -20.91
N VAL A 260 6.48 28.01 -19.92
CA VAL A 260 5.75 29.20 -19.43
C VAL A 260 6.70 30.25 -18.84
N VAL A 261 7.69 29.84 -18.03
CA VAL A 261 8.69 30.76 -17.46
C VAL A 261 9.49 31.46 -18.56
N ILE A 262 9.96 30.71 -19.56
CA ILE A 262 10.74 31.26 -20.67
C ILE A 262 9.88 32.18 -21.55
N ASP A 263 8.64 31.77 -21.85
CA ASP A 263 7.72 32.52 -22.72
C ASP A 263 7.18 33.80 -22.06
N SER A 264 7.10 33.83 -20.72
CA SER A 264 6.74 34.99 -19.92
C SER A 264 7.82 36.08 -19.98
N ASP A 265 9.06 35.69 -19.70
CA ASP A 265 10.17 36.64 -19.61
C ASP A 265 10.72 37.04 -21.00
N ARG A 266 10.81 36.09 -21.94
CA ARG A 266 11.33 36.21 -23.32
C ARG A 266 12.76 36.71 -23.49
N VAL A 267 13.38 37.20 -22.41
CA VAL A 267 14.76 37.63 -22.31
C VAL A 267 15.34 37.19 -20.98
N CYS A 268 16.65 37.04 -20.93
CA CYS A 268 17.39 36.74 -19.71
C CYS A 268 17.23 37.90 -18.73
N GLN A 269 16.65 37.63 -17.57
CA GLN A 269 16.41 38.63 -16.53
C GLN A 269 17.70 39.17 -15.88
N CYS A 270 18.86 38.56 -16.16
CA CYS A 270 20.15 39.09 -15.78
C CYS A 270 20.74 40.02 -16.86
N CYS A 271 20.87 39.58 -18.11
CA CYS A 271 21.65 40.32 -19.12
C CYS A 271 20.85 40.90 -20.29
N GLY A 272 19.55 40.65 -20.36
CA GLY A 272 18.67 41.08 -21.45
C GLY A 272 18.80 40.27 -22.75
N GLY A 273 19.67 39.25 -22.81
CA GLY A 273 19.83 38.42 -24.01
C GLY A 273 18.64 37.47 -24.24
N SER A 274 18.26 37.24 -25.50
CA SER A 274 17.10 36.42 -25.88
C SER A 274 17.44 35.01 -26.40
N LYS A 275 18.73 34.66 -26.51
CA LYS A 275 19.18 33.36 -27.03
C LYS A 275 19.47 32.38 -25.90
N HIS A 276 19.14 31.11 -26.14
CA HIS A 276 19.41 29.98 -25.24
C HIS A 276 18.91 30.23 -23.81
N LEU A 277 17.63 30.59 -23.69
CA LEU A 277 16.98 30.79 -22.40
C LEU A 277 16.70 29.44 -21.72
N GLU A 278 16.88 29.44 -20.41
CA GLU A 278 16.66 28.32 -19.51
C GLU A 278 15.89 28.84 -18.28
N ALA A 279 14.91 28.07 -17.81
CA ALA A 279 14.22 28.37 -16.57
C ALA A 279 15.12 28.00 -15.39
N HIS A 280 15.34 28.96 -14.50
CA HIS A 280 16.09 28.81 -13.26
C HIS A 280 15.14 28.87 -12.07
N HIS A 281 15.32 27.99 -11.09
CA HIS A 281 14.51 27.98 -9.87
C HIS A 281 14.95 29.07 -8.88
N ILE A 282 14.01 29.87 -8.37
CA ILE A 282 14.30 30.94 -7.39
C ILE A 282 14.61 30.32 -6.01
N PHE A 283 13.80 29.34 -5.59
CA PHE A 283 13.99 28.44 -4.46
C PHE A 283 14.52 27.10 -4.98
N SER A 284 15.54 26.54 -4.32
CA SER A 284 16.27 25.38 -4.83
C SER A 284 15.37 24.16 -5.11
N TYR A 285 15.60 23.53 -6.27
CA TYR A 285 14.88 22.33 -6.72
C TYR A 285 14.95 21.18 -5.71
N GLN A 286 16.10 21.02 -5.04
CA GLN A 286 16.36 19.93 -4.09
C GLN A 286 15.64 20.17 -2.76
N ASN A 287 15.68 21.40 -2.22
CA ASN A 287 15.16 21.67 -0.87
C ASN A 287 13.70 22.15 -0.87
N ASN A 288 13.09 22.40 -2.04
CA ASN A 288 11.73 22.91 -2.15
C ASN A 288 10.87 22.13 -3.17
N PRO A 289 10.59 20.83 -2.95
CA PRO A 289 9.88 19.98 -3.92
C PRO A 289 8.49 20.50 -4.32
N SER A 290 7.71 21.00 -3.36
CA SER A 290 6.36 21.54 -3.58
C SER A 290 6.33 22.81 -4.44
N TYR A 291 7.48 23.47 -4.67
CA TYR A 291 7.59 24.67 -5.48
C TYR A 291 8.19 24.41 -6.87
N ARG A 292 8.56 23.17 -7.23
CA ARG A 292 9.30 22.84 -8.46
C ARG A 292 8.61 23.31 -9.75
N VAL A 293 7.27 23.26 -9.79
CA VAL A 293 6.43 23.69 -10.92
C VAL A 293 5.55 24.90 -10.60
N ASN A 294 5.78 25.56 -9.47
CA ASN A 294 5.13 26.83 -9.19
C ASN A 294 5.67 27.89 -10.15
N LEU A 295 4.78 28.57 -10.90
CA LEU A 295 5.16 29.58 -11.89
C LEU A 295 5.94 30.75 -11.27
N GLU A 296 5.69 31.08 -10.00
CA GLU A 296 6.41 32.13 -9.27
C GLU A 296 7.81 31.68 -8.83
N ASN A 297 8.11 30.39 -8.88
CA ASN A 297 9.42 29.84 -8.55
C ASN A 297 10.35 29.76 -9.78
N GLY A 298 10.01 30.40 -10.89
CA GLY A 298 10.80 30.41 -12.12
C GLY A 298 11.27 31.80 -12.53
N ILE A 299 12.48 31.88 -13.07
CA ILE A 299 13.02 33.07 -13.76
C ILE A 299 13.80 32.64 -14.99
N ALA A 300 13.66 33.34 -16.12
CA ALA A 300 14.41 33.03 -17.33
C ALA A 300 15.81 33.64 -17.29
N LEU A 301 16.83 32.79 -17.44
CA LEU A 301 18.22 33.20 -17.61
C LEU A 301 18.76 32.59 -18.91
N CYS A 302 19.67 33.29 -19.60
CA CYS A 302 20.40 32.64 -20.67
C CYS A 302 21.37 31.60 -20.08
N LYS A 303 21.68 30.55 -20.84
CA LYS A 303 22.58 29.46 -20.43
C LYS A 303 23.88 29.94 -19.77
N TRP A 304 24.46 31.04 -20.25
CA TRP A 304 25.66 31.63 -19.65
C TRP A 304 25.40 32.22 -18.26
N CYS A 305 24.35 33.04 -18.10
CA CYS A 305 23.97 33.61 -16.80
C CYS A 305 23.55 32.52 -15.81
N HIS A 306 22.79 31.53 -16.28
CA HIS A 306 22.36 30.38 -15.49
C HIS A 306 23.55 29.56 -14.96
N SER A 307 24.47 29.18 -15.85
CA SER A 307 25.69 28.45 -15.45
C SER A 307 26.55 29.28 -14.49
N LYS A 308 26.67 30.60 -14.75
CA LYS A 308 27.43 31.51 -13.91
C LYS A 308 26.84 31.63 -12.50
N TYR A 309 25.52 31.65 -12.36
CA TYR A 309 24.86 31.65 -11.06
C TYR A 309 25.29 30.43 -10.23
N HIS A 310 25.15 29.22 -10.78
CA HIS A 310 25.50 27.99 -10.07
C HIS A 310 27.00 27.87 -9.77
N SER A 311 27.87 28.45 -10.60
CA SER A 311 29.30 28.54 -10.30
C SER A 311 29.62 29.41 -9.08
N TYR A 312 28.78 30.40 -8.74
CA TYR A 312 29.00 31.32 -7.62
C TYR A 312 28.26 30.91 -6.33
N TYR A 313 27.07 30.34 -6.46
CA TYR A 313 26.16 30.08 -5.33
C TYR A 313 25.83 28.59 -5.14
N GLY A 314 26.32 27.70 -6.00
CA GLY A 314 25.98 26.27 -5.95
C GLY A 314 24.54 25.99 -6.39
N LYS A 315 24.03 24.80 -6.03
CA LYS A 315 22.68 24.33 -6.41
C LYS A 315 21.59 24.75 -5.42
N ASP A 316 21.96 25.23 -4.23
CA ASP A 316 21.01 25.70 -3.22
C ASP A 316 20.59 27.16 -3.49
N ALA A 317 19.79 27.33 -4.55
CA ALA A 317 19.22 28.62 -4.89
C ALA A 317 18.24 29.14 -3.82
N SER A 318 18.32 30.46 -3.56
CA SER A 318 17.38 31.18 -2.72
C SER A 318 17.08 32.56 -3.33
N PRO A 319 15.96 33.21 -2.96
CA PRO A 319 15.69 34.59 -3.37
C PRO A 319 16.85 35.55 -3.05
N LYS A 320 17.51 35.34 -1.90
CA LYS A 320 18.63 36.18 -1.44
C LYS A 320 19.87 36.03 -2.32
N SER A 321 20.23 34.81 -2.74
CA SER A 321 21.36 34.59 -3.65
C SER A 321 21.04 35.08 -5.06
N LEU A 322 19.82 34.89 -5.54
CA LEU A 322 19.38 35.40 -6.84
C LEU A 322 19.43 36.93 -6.90
N ILE A 323 18.88 37.63 -5.91
CA ILE A 323 18.94 39.10 -5.84
C ILE A 323 20.39 39.59 -5.81
N ARG A 324 21.28 38.93 -5.04
CA ARG A 324 22.71 39.29 -5.02
C ARG A 324 23.37 39.08 -6.38
N PHE A 325 23.04 37.99 -7.08
CA PHE A 325 23.54 37.71 -8.42
C PHE A 325 23.09 38.77 -9.42
N LEU A 326 21.78 39.08 -9.46
CA LEU A 326 21.22 40.08 -10.37
C LEU A 326 21.76 41.48 -10.09
N LYS A 327 21.94 41.88 -8.82
CA LYS A 327 22.58 43.18 -8.51
C LYS A 327 24.04 43.25 -8.95
N ARG A 328 24.75 42.12 -8.93
CA ARG A 328 26.19 42.07 -9.22
C ARG A 328 26.50 41.95 -10.71
N PHE A 329 25.69 41.19 -11.44
CA PHE A 329 25.94 40.82 -12.84
C PHE A 329 24.82 41.22 -13.78
N GLY A 330 23.69 41.68 -13.23
CA GLY A 330 22.59 42.17 -14.01
C GLY A 330 22.95 43.45 -14.73
N ARG A 331 22.43 43.61 -15.93
CA ARG A 331 22.44 44.89 -16.63
C ARG A 331 21.10 45.56 -16.35
N TYR A 332 21.03 46.28 -15.24
CA TYR A 332 20.10 47.41 -15.14
C TYR A 332 20.95 48.68 -15.03
N ASP A 333 21.02 49.39 -16.15
CA ASP A 333 21.05 50.84 -16.13
C ASP A 333 19.62 51.27 -15.79
N GLY A 334 19.42 51.76 -14.57
CA GLY A 334 18.13 52.18 -14.02
C GLY A 334 18.16 52.19 -12.50
#